data_AF-A0A7C3G3G6-F1
#
_entry.id   AF-A0A7C3G3G6-F1
#
_cell.length_a   1.000
_cell.length_b   1.000
_cell.length_c   1.000
_cell.angle_alpha   90.00
_cell.angle_beta   90.00
_cell.angle_gamma   90.00
#
_symmetry.space_group_name_H-M   'P 1'
#
loop_
_entity.id
_entity.type
_entity.pdbx_description
1 polymer ?
#
loop_
_entity_poly.entity_id
_entity_poly.type
_entity_poly.pdbx_seq_one_letter_code
_entity_poly.pdbx_strand_id
1 'polypeptide(L)'
;MTSSTQPVHRQLRPRRKKPIFGTAFKAGIMGGIVISLLLALYQISSPFLQIVFIPMAMIIVWVVTGIGAAMMAGDRVITGGQGWKIGMIAGLISGIVEGITSMAIAALGTTFIRYGEGILLQFSDTRLASLVEAGFTEQMLVTSGSVLSAMVVCGAGGMVLSALLGGLGGWLYPKFGE
;
A
#
# COMPACT_ATOMS: atom_id res chain seq x y z
N MET A 1 7.73 59.73 -27.94
CA MET A 1 7.69 58.25 -27.99
C MET A 1 7.43 57.72 -26.58
N THR A 2 6.16 57.51 -26.23
CA THR A 2 5.73 57.00 -24.92
C THR A 2 5.26 55.56 -25.11
N SER A 3 6.10 54.62 -24.70
CA SER A 3 5.80 53.19 -24.69
C SER A 3 4.74 52.90 -23.64
N SER A 4 3.50 52.67 -24.09
CA SER A 4 2.39 52.19 -23.26
C SER A 4 2.56 50.69 -23.05
N THR A 5 3.11 50.30 -21.89
CA THR A 5 3.11 48.90 -21.44
C THR A 5 1.69 48.53 -21.01
N GLN A 6 0.96 47.83 -21.87
CA GLN A 6 -0.30 47.21 -21.48
C GLN A 6 -0.07 46.15 -20.39
N PRO A 7 -0.88 46.13 -19.32
CA PRO A 7 -0.85 45.07 -18.34
C PRO A 7 -1.33 43.78 -18.99
N VAL A 8 -0.47 42.76 -19.02
CA VAL A 8 -0.82 41.40 -19.44
C VAL A 8 -1.85 40.86 -18.45
N HIS A 9 -3.13 40.96 -18.80
CA HIS A 9 -4.21 40.24 -18.13
C HIS A 9 -3.99 38.74 -18.39
N ARG A 10 -3.21 38.12 -17.51
CA ARG A 10 -3.03 36.66 -17.45
C ARG A 10 -4.39 36.07 -17.05
N GLN A 11 -5.21 35.73 -18.06
CA GLN A 11 -6.45 35.01 -17.86
C GLN A 11 -6.12 33.68 -17.15
N LEU A 12 -6.35 33.64 -15.85
CA LEU A 12 -6.37 32.41 -15.06
C LEU A 12 -7.51 31.56 -15.63
N ARG A 13 -7.19 30.66 -16.57
CA ARG A 13 -8.14 29.62 -17.01
C ARG A 13 -8.73 28.98 -15.77
N PRO A 14 -10.06 28.83 -15.67
CA PRO A 14 -10.66 28.13 -14.55
C PRO A 14 -10.08 26.71 -14.49
N ARG A 15 -9.19 26.46 -13.53
CA ARG A 15 -8.60 25.13 -13.31
C ARG A 15 -9.76 24.20 -13.00
N ARG A 16 -10.10 23.34 -13.97
CA ARG A 16 -11.13 22.31 -13.85
C ARG A 16 -10.87 21.56 -12.55
N LYS A 17 -11.81 21.66 -11.60
CA LYS A 17 -11.74 21.03 -10.29
C LYS A 17 -11.68 19.51 -10.44
N LYS A 18 -10.48 18.93 -10.64
CA LYS A 18 -10.29 17.46 -10.68
C LYS A 18 -10.70 16.86 -9.33
N PRO A 19 -11.47 15.76 -9.30
CA PRO A 19 -11.93 15.17 -8.04
C PRO A 19 -10.74 14.72 -7.19
N ILE A 20 -10.71 15.13 -5.93
CA ILE A 20 -9.65 14.83 -4.94
C ILE A 20 -9.45 13.32 -4.80
N PHE A 21 -10.55 12.57 -4.83
CA PHE A 21 -10.52 11.12 -4.79
C PHE A 21 -9.82 10.53 -6.00
N GLY A 22 -10.02 11.10 -7.20
CA GLY A 22 -9.40 10.58 -8.42
C GLY A 22 -7.87 10.72 -8.45
N THR A 23 -7.31 11.75 -7.80
CA THR A 23 -5.85 11.90 -7.68
C THR A 23 -5.27 10.95 -6.63
N ALA A 24 -5.90 10.87 -5.45
CA ALA A 24 -5.49 9.94 -4.40
C ALA A 24 -5.57 8.47 -4.87
N PHE A 25 -6.61 8.13 -5.62
CA PHE A 25 -6.79 6.79 -6.17
C PHE A 25 -5.69 6.42 -7.16
N LYS A 26 -5.37 7.29 -8.11
CA LYS A 26 -4.28 7.03 -9.08
C LYS A 26 -2.93 6.88 -8.39
N ALA A 27 -2.62 7.76 -7.44
CA ALA A 27 -1.39 7.67 -6.66
C ALA A 27 -1.34 6.37 -5.86
N GLY A 28 -2.43 6.01 -5.18
CA GLY A 28 -2.54 4.78 -4.40
C GLY A 28 -2.39 3.51 -5.24
N ILE A 29 -3.02 3.44 -6.42
CA ILE A 29 -2.83 2.31 -7.34
C ILE A 29 -1.38 2.20 -7.80
N MET A 30 -0.74 3.32 -8.16
CA MET A 30 0.66 3.32 -8.57
C MET A 30 1.59 2.87 -7.43
N GLY A 31 1.38 3.40 -6.21
CA GLY A 31 2.09 2.96 -5.02
C GLY A 31 1.91 1.47 -4.76
N GLY A 32 0.67 0.99 -4.85
CA GLY A 32 0.31 -0.41 -4.71
C GLY A 32 1.05 -1.31 -5.69
N ILE A 33 1.10 -0.94 -6.98
CA ILE A 33 1.82 -1.70 -8.01
C ILE A 33 3.32 -1.78 -7.70
N VAL A 34 3.93 -0.67 -7.29
CA VAL A 34 5.37 -0.64 -6.95
C VAL A 34 5.64 -1.54 -5.75
N ILE A 35 4.77 -1.54 -4.75
CA ILE A 35 4.91 -2.42 -3.58
C ILE A 35 4.65 -3.89 -3.93
N SER A 36 3.65 -4.18 -4.75
CA SER A 36 3.42 -5.53 -5.27
C SER A 36 4.65 -6.07 -5.99
N LEU A 37 5.33 -5.23 -6.77
CA LEU A 37 6.59 -5.60 -7.42
C LEU A 37 7.71 -5.84 -6.40
N LEU A 38 7.84 -5.00 -5.37
CA LEU A 38 8.80 -5.21 -4.28
C LEU A 38 8.52 -6.51 -3.52
N LEU A 39 7.26 -6.85 -3.26
CA LEU A 39 6.85 -8.12 -2.63
C LEU A 39 7.16 -9.33 -3.50
N ALA A 40 7.03 -9.21 -4.83
CA ALA A 40 7.45 -10.26 -5.75
C ALA A 40 8.98 -10.43 -5.74
N LEU A 41 9.73 -9.32 -5.78
CA LEU A 41 11.18 -9.34 -5.68
C LEU A 41 11.66 -9.89 -4.33
N TYR A 42 10.92 -9.66 -3.25
CA TYR A 42 11.20 -10.24 -1.94
C TYR A 42 11.30 -11.76 -1.99
N GLN A 43 10.45 -12.45 -2.78
CA GLN A 43 10.46 -13.92 -2.86
C GLN A 43 11.74 -14.52 -3.44
N ILE A 44 12.44 -13.78 -4.29
CA ILE A 44 13.65 -14.25 -4.99
C ILE A 44 14.95 -13.63 -4.47
N SER A 45 14.85 -12.71 -3.50
CA SER A 45 15.98 -11.93 -3.00
C SER A 45 16.77 -12.69 -1.92
N SER A 46 18.03 -12.29 -1.73
CA SER A 46 18.88 -12.85 -0.67
C SER A 46 18.37 -12.48 0.74
N PRO A 47 18.64 -13.29 1.78
CA PRO A 47 18.14 -13.06 3.14
C PRO A 47 18.52 -11.69 3.72
N PHE A 48 19.72 -11.19 3.36
CA PHE A 48 20.19 -9.88 3.79
C PHE A 48 19.36 -8.74 3.19
N LEU A 49 18.97 -8.86 1.91
CA LEU A 49 18.11 -7.87 1.25
C LEU A 49 16.71 -7.85 1.88
N GLN A 50 16.19 -9.04 2.22
CA GLN A 50 14.85 -9.24 2.78
C GLN A 50 14.66 -8.55 4.14
N ILE A 51 15.67 -8.59 5.03
CA ILE A 51 15.52 -8.10 6.40
C ILE A 51 15.65 -6.58 6.50
N VAL A 52 16.56 -5.98 5.72
CA VAL A 52 16.93 -4.57 5.91
C VAL A 52 16.39 -3.68 4.79
N PHE A 53 16.63 -4.05 3.54
CA PHE A 53 16.37 -3.14 2.41
C PHE A 53 14.89 -3.10 2.03
N ILE A 54 14.22 -4.25 2.04
CA ILE A 54 12.83 -4.33 1.56
C ILE A 54 11.85 -3.60 2.51
N PRO A 55 11.91 -3.77 3.84
CA PRO A 55 11.05 -3.01 4.75
C PRO A 55 11.27 -1.50 4.63
N MET A 56 12.53 -1.06 4.52
CA MET A 56 12.85 0.35 4.30
C MET A 56 12.32 0.87 2.97
N ALA A 57 12.46 0.09 1.89
CA ALA A 57 11.92 0.44 0.58
C ALA A 57 10.38 0.57 0.62
N MET A 58 9.69 -0.33 1.31
CA MET A 58 8.22 -0.25 1.47
C MET A 58 7.80 1.03 2.21
N ILE A 59 8.48 1.37 3.32
CA ILE A 59 8.23 2.61 4.05
C ILE A 59 8.41 3.82 3.13
N ILE A 60 9.50 3.86 2.37
CA ILE A 60 9.76 4.94 1.41
C ILE A 60 8.65 5.02 0.38
N VAL A 61 8.22 3.89 -0.20
CA VAL A 61 7.17 3.89 -1.23
C VAL A 61 5.84 4.37 -0.67
N TRP A 62 5.44 3.98 0.54
CA TRP A 62 4.21 4.48 1.16
C TRP A 62 4.27 6.00 1.41
N VAL A 63 5.40 6.51 1.91
CA VAL A 63 5.60 7.97 2.11
C VAL A 63 5.58 8.71 0.77
N VAL A 64 6.32 8.23 -0.23
CA VAL A 64 6.36 8.82 -1.58
C VAL A 64 4.99 8.78 -2.25
N THR A 65 4.20 7.73 -2.02
CA THR A 65 2.82 7.64 -2.50
C THR A 65 1.95 8.77 -1.91
N GLY A 66 2.13 9.05 -0.61
CA GLY A 66 1.48 10.18 0.07
C GLY A 66 1.86 11.54 -0.52
N ILE A 67 3.17 11.76 -0.70
CA ILE A 67 3.70 12.99 -1.33
C ILE A 67 3.16 13.14 -2.75
N GLY A 68 3.23 12.08 -3.55
CA GLY A 68 2.73 12.06 -4.93
C GLY A 68 1.24 12.36 -5.01
N ALA A 69 0.43 11.82 -4.10
CA ALA A 69 -1.00 12.11 -4.03
C ALA A 69 -1.27 13.61 -3.73
N ALA A 70 -0.51 14.19 -2.80
CA ALA A 70 -0.60 15.61 -2.46
C ALA A 70 -0.13 16.51 -3.63
N MET A 71 0.97 16.16 -4.29
CA MET A 71 1.46 16.83 -5.50
C MET A 71 0.42 16.83 -6.63
N MET A 72 -0.24 15.69 -6.86
CA MET A 72 -1.27 15.58 -7.89
C MET A 72 -2.53 16.38 -7.54
N ALA A 73 -2.81 16.58 -6.26
CA ALA A 73 -3.93 17.40 -5.79
C ALA A 73 -3.65 18.91 -5.92
N GLY A 74 -2.37 19.31 -6.00
CA GLY A 74 -1.93 20.67 -6.31
C GLY A 74 -2.49 21.72 -5.34
N ASP A 75 -3.06 22.80 -5.88
CA ASP A 75 -3.60 23.95 -5.12
C ASP A 75 -4.69 23.60 -4.09
N ARG A 76 -5.15 22.35 -4.02
CA ARG A 76 -6.08 21.87 -3.00
C ARG A 76 -5.41 21.51 -1.68
N VAL A 77 -4.09 21.38 -1.67
CA VAL A 77 -3.29 21.02 -0.50
C VAL A 77 -2.51 22.26 -0.07
N ILE A 78 -3.17 23.10 0.71
CA ILE A 78 -2.59 24.33 1.25
C ILE A 78 -2.03 24.07 2.65
N THR A 79 -2.66 23.16 3.39
CA THR A 79 -2.28 22.84 4.78
C THR A 79 -1.83 21.40 4.91
N GLY A 80 -0.97 21.12 5.89
CA GLY A 80 -0.55 19.76 6.22
C GLY A 80 -1.74 18.83 6.53
N GLY A 81 -2.82 19.36 7.13
CA GLY A 81 -4.03 18.57 7.41
C GLY A 81 -4.78 18.12 6.14
N GLN A 82 -4.81 18.94 5.10
CA GLN A 82 -5.36 18.53 3.79
C GLN A 82 -4.48 17.49 3.11
N GLY A 83 -3.16 17.69 3.19
CA GLY A 83 -2.17 16.75 2.66
C GLY A 83 -2.27 15.39 3.35
N TRP A 84 -2.37 15.37 4.68
CA TRP A 84 -2.57 14.16 5.48
C TRP A 84 -3.77 13.35 5.01
N LYS A 85 -4.94 13.98 4.84
CA LYS A 85 -6.16 13.26 4.40
C LYS A 85 -6.00 12.64 3.02
N ILE A 86 -5.42 13.37 2.06
CA ILE A 86 -5.21 12.87 0.70
C ILE A 86 -4.18 11.74 0.69
N GLY A 87 -3.09 11.92 1.44
CA GLY A 87 -2.05 10.92 1.60
C GLY A 87 -2.57 9.64 2.26
N MET A 88 -3.42 9.76 3.29
CA MET A 88 -4.04 8.60 3.93
C MET A 88 -4.90 7.79 2.96
N ILE A 89 -5.71 8.46 2.13
CA ILE A 89 -6.56 7.78 1.15
C ILE A 89 -5.68 7.05 0.11
N ALA A 90 -4.63 7.71 -0.37
CA ALA A 90 -3.70 7.08 -1.31
C ALA A 90 -2.95 5.90 -0.70
N GLY A 91 -2.48 6.04 0.55
CA GLY A 91 -1.87 4.97 1.33
C GLY A 91 -2.83 3.80 1.54
N LEU A 92 -4.07 4.05 1.96
CA LEU A 92 -5.07 3.00 2.13
C LEU A 92 -5.28 2.21 0.83
N ILE A 93 -5.39 2.89 -0.31
CA ILE A 93 -5.56 2.25 -1.61
C ILE A 93 -4.32 1.42 -2.00
N SER A 94 -3.13 1.96 -1.74
CA SER A 94 -1.87 1.22 -1.92
C SER A 94 -1.84 -0.05 -1.05
N GLY A 95 -2.20 0.06 0.22
CA GLY A 95 -2.26 -1.06 1.16
C GLY A 95 -3.30 -2.11 0.78
N ILE A 96 -4.43 -1.73 0.19
CA ILE A 96 -5.42 -2.70 -0.34
C ILE A 96 -4.80 -3.51 -1.49
N VAL A 97 -4.14 -2.85 -2.44
CA VAL A 97 -3.48 -3.53 -3.59
C VAL A 97 -2.38 -4.47 -3.10
N GLU A 98 -1.59 -4.01 -2.14
CA GLU A 98 -0.56 -4.81 -1.46
C GLU A 98 -1.17 -6.02 -0.76
N GLY A 99 -2.24 -5.82 0.01
CA GLY A 99 -2.96 -6.89 0.72
C GLY A 99 -3.47 -7.96 -0.25
N ILE A 100 -4.12 -7.56 -1.35
CA ILE A 100 -4.56 -8.49 -2.40
C ILE A 100 -3.38 -9.27 -2.99
N THR A 101 -2.29 -8.58 -3.28
CA THR A 101 -1.09 -9.21 -3.84
C THR A 101 -0.47 -10.21 -2.87
N SER A 102 -0.37 -9.85 -1.58
CA SER A 102 0.18 -10.72 -0.55
C SER A 102 -0.65 -11.99 -0.34
N MET A 103 -1.98 -11.87 -0.39
CA MET A 103 -2.88 -13.03 -0.31
C MET A 103 -2.72 -13.93 -1.54
N ALA A 104 -2.57 -13.36 -2.74
CA ALA A 104 -2.31 -14.14 -3.95
C ALA A 104 -0.97 -14.89 -3.87
N ILE A 105 0.09 -14.24 -3.39
CA ILE A 105 1.41 -14.85 -3.18
C ILE A 105 1.35 -15.97 -2.12
N ALA A 106 0.60 -15.75 -1.03
CA ALA A 106 0.38 -16.76 0.01
C ALA A 106 -0.44 -17.96 -0.50
N ALA A 107 -1.43 -17.73 -1.37
CA ALA A 107 -2.22 -18.79 -1.99
C ALA A 107 -1.39 -19.66 -2.95
N LEU A 108 -0.29 -19.12 -3.51
CA LEU A 108 0.70 -19.91 -4.26
C LEU A 108 1.62 -20.74 -3.35
N GLY A 109 1.47 -20.64 -2.02
CA GLY A 109 2.25 -21.43 -1.06
C GLY A 109 3.70 -20.97 -0.95
N THR A 110 4.01 -19.71 -1.26
CA THR A 110 5.39 -19.19 -1.24
C THR A 110 5.72 -18.40 0.04
N THR A 111 4.70 -17.83 0.69
CA THR A 111 4.86 -17.01 1.90
C THR A 111 3.97 -17.49 3.03
N PHE A 112 4.38 -17.20 4.27
CA PHE A 112 3.64 -17.51 5.49
C PHE A 112 3.38 -19.02 5.74
N ILE A 113 4.06 -19.92 5.02
CA ILE A 113 3.92 -21.39 5.17
C ILE A 113 4.05 -21.81 6.63
N ARG A 114 5.08 -21.31 7.33
CA ARG A 114 5.31 -21.59 8.76
C ARG A 114 4.15 -21.17 9.66
N TYR A 115 3.45 -20.10 9.32
CA TYR A 115 2.26 -19.68 10.06
C TYR A 115 1.07 -20.60 9.77
N GLY A 116 0.95 -21.09 8.52
CA GLY A 116 0.01 -22.15 8.16
C GLY A 116 0.29 -23.47 8.87
N GLU A 117 1.54 -23.90 8.97
CA GLU A 117 1.97 -25.06 9.75
C GLU A 117 1.67 -24.87 11.24
N GLY A 118 1.84 -23.65 11.76
CA GLY A 118 1.45 -23.30 13.13
C GLY A 118 -0.04 -23.48 13.42
N ILE A 119 -0.90 -23.42 12.41
CA ILE A 119 -2.34 -23.72 12.55
C ILE A 119 -2.58 -25.23 12.66
N LEU A 120 -1.81 -26.07 11.94
CA LEU A 120 -1.89 -27.52 12.09
C LEU A 120 -1.58 -27.96 13.53
N LEU A 121 -0.59 -27.32 14.17
CA LEU A 121 -0.21 -27.60 15.56
C LEU A 121 -1.32 -27.28 16.58
N GLN A 122 -2.36 -26.54 16.20
CA GLN A 122 -3.51 -26.25 17.08
C GLN A 122 -4.60 -27.34 17.01
N PHE A 123 -4.55 -28.22 16.02
CA PHE A 123 -5.47 -29.35 15.90
C PHE A 123 -4.89 -30.58 16.61
N SER A 124 -5.75 -31.34 17.29
CA SER A 124 -5.40 -32.66 17.76
C SER A 124 -5.36 -33.67 16.60
N ASP A 125 -4.58 -34.73 16.73
CA ASP A 125 -4.48 -35.80 15.72
C ASP A 125 -5.84 -36.36 15.32
N THR A 126 -6.77 -36.48 16.28
CA THR A 126 -8.15 -36.93 16.05
C THR A 126 -8.97 -35.96 15.19
N ARG A 127 -8.77 -34.65 15.35
CA ARG A 127 -9.45 -33.64 14.51
C ARG A 127 -8.84 -33.61 13.11
N LEU A 128 -7.51 -33.75 13.01
CA LEU A 128 -6.84 -33.84 11.72
C LEU A 128 -7.35 -35.05 10.93
N ALA A 129 -7.43 -36.22 11.56
CA ALA A 129 -7.97 -37.44 10.95
C ALA A 129 -9.39 -37.23 10.43
N SER A 130 -10.26 -36.57 11.22
CA SER A 130 -11.64 -36.27 10.78
C SER A 130 -11.71 -35.29 9.59
N LEU A 131 -10.77 -34.35 9.49
CA LEU A 131 -10.69 -33.42 8.36
C LEU A 131 -10.18 -34.12 7.10
N VAL A 132 -9.21 -35.02 7.24
CA VAL A 132 -8.71 -35.86 6.15
C VAL A 132 -9.81 -36.80 5.65
N GLU A 133 -10.58 -37.40 6.54
CA GLU A 133 -11.74 -38.22 6.18
C GLU A 133 -12.83 -37.41 5.45
N ALA A 134 -12.99 -36.12 5.79
CA ALA A 134 -13.85 -35.18 5.08
C ALA A 134 -13.26 -34.68 3.73
N GLY A 135 -12.07 -35.15 3.33
CA GLY A 135 -11.43 -34.81 2.06
C GLY A 135 -10.53 -33.56 2.11
N PHE A 136 -10.29 -32.98 3.28
CA PHE A 136 -9.34 -31.87 3.42
C PHE A 136 -7.92 -32.41 3.54
N THR A 137 -7.04 -31.98 2.64
CA THR A 137 -5.61 -32.29 2.75
C THR A 137 -4.92 -31.36 3.72
N GLU A 138 -3.84 -31.83 4.36
CA GLU A 138 -2.98 -30.99 5.20
C GLU A 138 -2.47 -29.75 4.45
N GLN A 139 -2.18 -29.91 3.15
CA GLN A 139 -1.75 -28.81 2.30
C GLN A 139 -2.82 -27.73 2.12
N MET A 140 -4.12 -28.10 2.03
CA MET A 140 -5.21 -27.12 2.03
C MET A 140 -5.29 -26.35 3.36
N LEU A 141 -5.07 -27.04 4.48
CA LEU A 141 -5.07 -26.42 5.81
C LEU A 141 -3.90 -25.45 5.97
N VAL A 142 -2.68 -25.84 5.56
CA VAL A 142 -1.50 -24.95 5.61
C VAL A 142 -1.68 -23.75 4.69
N THR A 143 -2.18 -23.97 3.46
CA THR A 143 -2.38 -22.88 2.49
C THR A 143 -3.44 -21.90 2.98
N SER A 144 -4.57 -22.39 3.49
CA SER A 144 -5.63 -21.52 4.05
C SER A 144 -5.13 -20.73 5.26
N GLY A 145 -4.35 -21.36 6.14
CA GLY A 145 -3.70 -20.69 7.26
C GLY A 145 -2.69 -19.61 6.84
N SER A 146 -1.92 -19.89 5.79
CA SER A 146 -0.97 -18.93 5.21
C SER A 146 -1.68 -17.71 4.62
N VAL A 147 -2.76 -17.93 3.87
CA VAL A 147 -3.59 -16.86 3.29
C VAL A 147 -4.26 -16.02 4.38
N LEU A 148 -4.80 -16.66 5.42
CA LEU A 148 -5.43 -15.95 6.54
C LEU A 148 -4.40 -15.11 7.31
N SER A 149 -3.20 -15.64 7.52
CA SER A 149 -2.10 -14.89 8.14
C SER A 149 -1.67 -13.70 7.28
N ALA A 150 -1.55 -13.88 5.96
CA ALA A 150 -1.25 -12.79 5.03
C ALA A 150 -2.36 -11.72 5.03
N MET A 151 -3.62 -12.12 5.08
CA MET A 151 -4.76 -11.20 5.17
C MET A 151 -4.69 -10.33 6.44
N VAL A 152 -4.32 -10.90 7.58
CA VAL A 152 -4.22 -10.14 8.85
C VAL A 152 -2.98 -9.24 8.84
N VAL A 153 -1.81 -9.79 8.53
CA VAL A 153 -0.53 -9.07 8.64
C VAL A 153 -0.37 -8.06 7.50
N CYS A 154 -0.41 -8.51 6.26
CA CYS A 154 -0.19 -7.68 5.08
C CYS A 154 -1.46 -6.98 4.59
N GLY A 155 -2.63 -7.59 4.79
CA GLY A 155 -3.91 -6.94 4.52
C GLY A 155 -4.23 -5.87 5.56
N ALA A 156 -4.77 -6.26 6.72
CA ALA A 156 -5.22 -5.30 7.72
C ALA A 156 -4.07 -4.46 8.32
N GLY A 157 -2.98 -5.11 8.74
CA GLY A 157 -1.80 -4.42 9.29
C GLY A 157 -1.13 -3.50 8.26
N GLY A 158 -0.88 -4.03 7.06
CA GLY A 158 -0.30 -3.27 5.94
C GLY A 158 -1.16 -2.07 5.52
N MET A 159 -2.49 -2.22 5.43
CA MET A 159 -3.39 -1.11 5.15
C MET A 159 -3.30 0.04 6.16
N VAL A 160 -3.24 -0.27 7.45
CA VAL A 160 -3.14 0.75 8.51
C VAL A 160 -1.80 1.47 8.42
N LEU A 161 -0.69 0.72 8.31
CA LEU A 161 0.65 1.30 8.17
C LEU A 161 0.78 2.15 6.91
N SER A 162 0.28 1.64 5.79
CA SER A 162 0.28 2.35 4.51
C SER A 162 -0.52 3.64 4.58
N ALA A 163 -1.70 3.62 5.20
CA ALA A 163 -2.51 4.82 5.39
C ALA A 163 -1.80 5.86 6.28
N LEU A 164 -1.17 5.43 7.38
CA LEU A 164 -0.44 6.35 8.27
C LEU A 164 0.78 6.96 7.59
N LEU A 165 1.58 6.15 6.89
CA LEU A 165 2.79 6.61 6.20
C LEU A 165 2.47 7.42 4.95
N GLY A 166 1.43 7.05 4.20
CA GLY A 166 0.87 7.86 3.13
C GLY A 166 0.35 9.20 3.67
N GLY A 167 -0.35 9.19 4.81
CA GLY A 167 -0.76 10.40 5.51
C GLY A 167 0.43 11.29 5.87
N LEU A 168 1.48 10.70 6.45
CA LEU A 168 2.70 11.40 6.82
C LEU A 168 3.37 12.05 5.59
N GLY A 169 3.50 11.31 4.49
CA GLY A 169 4.03 11.83 3.24
C GLY A 169 3.20 13.00 2.70
N GLY A 170 1.88 12.86 2.70
CA GLY A 170 0.97 13.94 2.30
C GLY A 170 1.07 15.18 3.19
N TRP A 171 1.24 15.00 4.50
CA TRP A 171 1.42 16.09 5.47
C TRP A 171 2.75 16.84 5.31
N LEU A 172 3.80 16.14 4.92
CA LEU A 172 5.11 16.74 4.64
C LEU A 172 5.09 17.63 3.38
N TYR A 173 4.24 17.32 2.40
CA TYR A 173 4.26 17.98 1.10
C TYR A 173 4.23 19.53 1.14
N PRO A 174 3.29 20.19 1.86
CA PRO A 174 3.26 21.66 1.95
C PRO A 174 4.54 22.29 2.50
N LYS A 175 5.30 21.56 3.33
CA LYS A 175 6.50 22.06 4.00
C LYS A 175 7.73 22.12 3.10
N PHE A 176 7.69 21.50 1.92
CA PHE A 176 8.77 21.59 0.93
C PHE A 176 8.69 22.85 0.07
N GLY A 177 7.59 23.61 0.15
CA GLY A 177 7.37 24.84 -0.61
C GLY A 177 7.54 26.13 0.19
N GLU A 178 7.82 26.02 1.49
CA GLU A 178 8.23 27.12 2.39
C GLU A 178 9.75 27.24 2.41
#